data_AF-A0A538PTM4-F1
#
_entry.id   AF-A0A538PTM4-F1
#
_cell.length_a   1.000
_cell.length_b   1.000
_cell.length_c   1.000
_cell.angle_alpha   90.00
_cell.angle_beta   90.00
_cell.angle_gamma   90.00
#
_symmetry.space_group_name_H-M   'P 1'
#
loop_
_entity.id
_entity.type
_entity.pdbx_description
1 polymer ?
#
loop_
_entity_poly.entity_id
_entity_poly.type
_entity_poly.pdbx_seq_one_letter_code
_entity_poly.pdbx_strand_id
1 'polypeptide(L)'
;MAAQLESRRGPGFVFAIDDLELDNVETPGNVAGVVRDAVVRALGSTPTHAEQARYRERCSFHLLCPMVEAYFYGEPAALTRAGAHAPALVVQTEHLEAFLAGDMAYLVPPDEPGHAWRSPGRAKHPKRYLRFLAMPDRYQEAKGGRDALATLDWRQVFDRQPPGLGFALALFEDLADAIGVPCPFRGEARSETARRVDGVLCNL
;
A
#
# COMPACT_ATOMS: atom_id res chain seq x y z
N MET A 1 -2.68 36.55 -25.49
CA MET A 1 -3.16 36.15 -24.14
C MET A 1 -2.23 35.05 -23.60
N ALA A 2 -0.94 35.36 -23.47
CA ALA A 2 0.15 34.39 -23.36
C ALA A 2 1.10 34.69 -22.19
N ALA A 3 0.56 35.10 -21.03
CA ALA A 3 1.38 35.58 -19.91
C ALA A 3 0.88 35.14 -18.52
N GLN A 4 0.16 34.02 -18.41
CA GLN A 4 -0.34 33.54 -17.10
C GLN A 4 -0.24 32.02 -16.85
N LEU A 5 0.62 31.31 -17.59
CA LEU A 5 0.86 29.87 -17.36
C LEU A 5 2.27 29.53 -16.86
N GLU A 6 3.11 30.52 -16.57
CA GLU A 6 4.50 30.30 -16.12
C GLU A 6 4.70 30.20 -14.59
N SER A 7 3.64 30.16 -13.76
CA SER A 7 3.80 30.16 -12.29
C SER A 7 3.32 28.92 -11.52
N ARG A 8 3.01 27.80 -12.19
CA ARG A 8 2.78 26.52 -11.50
C ARG A 8 3.60 25.42 -12.16
N ARG A 9 4.90 25.34 -11.83
CA ARG A 9 5.67 24.12 -12.08
C ARG A 9 4.93 22.99 -11.36
N GLY A 10 4.27 22.12 -12.12
CA GLY A 10 3.63 20.93 -11.58
C GLY A 10 4.62 20.04 -10.83
N PRO A 11 4.14 19.02 -10.11
CA PRO A 11 5.00 18.13 -9.35
C PRO A 11 6.09 17.51 -10.24
N GLY A 12 7.30 17.34 -9.68
CA GLY A 12 8.42 16.71 -10.36
C GLY A 12 8.16 15.23 -10.66
N PHE A 13 7.48 14.56 -9.73
CA PHE A 13 7.04 13.16 -9.79
C PHE A 13 5.65 13.00 -9.16
N VAL A 14 4.90 12.00 -9.61
CA VAL A 14 3.58 11.63 -9.10
C VAL A 14 3.57 10.13 -8.78
N PHE A 15 3.17 9.79 -7.56
CA PHE A 15 2.97 8.41 -7.13
C PHE A 15 1.50 8.18 -6.87
N ALA A 16 0.91 7.24 -7.59
CA ALA A 16 -0.40 6.70 -7.27
C ALA A 16 -0.21 5.44 -6.42
N ILE A 17 -0.99 5.32 -5.35
CA ILE A 17 -0.92 4.17 -4.45
C ILE A 17 -2.36 3.71 -4.24
N ASP A 18 -2.60 2.42 -4.41
CA ASP A 18 -3.90 1.81 -4.15
C ASP A 18 -3.81 0.71 -3.09
N ASP A 19 -4.91 0.52 -2.39
CA ASP A 19 -5.05 -0.47 -1.34
C ASP A 19 -5.53 -1.80 -1.95
N LEU A 20 -4.68 -2.85 -1.94
CA LEU A 20 -5.00 -4.11 -2.60
C LEU A 20 -5.92 -4.97 -1.72
N GLU A 21 -7.21 -4.66 -1.75
CA GLU A 21 -8.27 -5.38 -1.02
C GLU A 21 -8.17 -6.92 -1.16
N LEU A 22 -8.60 -7.64 -0.12
CA LEU A 22 -8.48 -9.11 -0.02
C LEU A 22 -9.11 -9.87 -1.18
N ASP A 23 -10.19 -9.36 -1.76
CA ASP A 23 -10.86 -9.99 -2.89
C ASP A 23 -9.95 -10.04 -4.15
N ASN A 24 -8.92 -9.20 -4.20
CA ASN A 24 -7.96 -9.10 -5.30
C ASN A 24 -6.55 -9.59 -4.93
N VAL A 25 -6.30 -10.05 -3.70
CA VAL A 25 -4.94 -10.38 -3.22
C VAL A 25 -4.26 -11.48 -4.03
N GLU A 26 -5.04 -12.42 -4.58
CA GLU A 26 -4.53 -13.51 -5.44
C GLU A 26 -4.38 -13.07 -6.91
N THR A 27 -4.88 -11.88 -7.28
CA THR A 27 -4.83 -11.36 -8.65
C THR A 27 -4.38 -9.89 -8.74
N PRO A 28 -3.26 -9.49 -8.10
CA PRO A 28 -2.75 -8.11 -8.13
C PRO A 28 -2.52 -7.59 -9.55
N GLY A 29 -2.11 -8.48 -10.47
CA GLY A 29 -1.93 -8.16 -11.89
C GLY A 29 -3.21 -7.69 -12.59
N ASN A 30 -4.40 -8.13 -12.16
CA ASN A 30 -5.67 -7.66 -12.71
C ASN A 30 -5.92 -6.20 -12.32
N VAL A 31 -5.66 -5.83 -11.07
CA VAL A 31 -5.80 -4.44 -10.59
C VAL A 31 -4.82 -3.53 -11.33
N ALA A 32 -3.55 -3.93 -11.40
CA ALA A 32 -2.53 -3.21 -12.16
C ALA A 32 -2.89 -3.07 -13.65
N GLY A 33 -3.46 -4.12 -14.26
CA GLY A 33 -3.93 -4.10 -15.65
C GLY A 33 -5.08 -3.12 -15.87
N VAL A 34 -6.08 -3.11 -14.99
CA VAL A 34 -7.21 -2.16 -15.08
C VAL A 34 -6.74 -0.72 -14.97
N VAL A 35 -5.80 -0.42 -14.07
CA VAL A 35 -5.20 0.91 -13.93
C VAL A 35 -4.39 1.28 -15.17
N ARG A 36 -3.54 0.37 -15.67
CA ARG A 36 -2.79 0.57 -16.91
C ARG A 36 -3.72 0.93 -18.07
N ASP A 37 -4.77 0.15 -18.28
CA ASP A 37 -5.73 0.38 -19.35
C ASP A 37 -6.48 1.71 -19.16
N ALA A 38 -6.80 2.08 -17.92
CA ALA A 38 -7.41 3.38 -17.62
C ALA A 38 -6.49 4.55 -17.95
N VAL A 39 -5.20 4.44 -17.61
CA VAL A 39 -4.19 5.44 -17.97
C VAL A 39 -4.04 5.54 -19.49
N VAL A 40 -3.90 4.41 -20.19
CA VAL A 40 -3.82 4.39 -21.66
C VAL A 40 -5.03 5.06 -22.31
N ARG A 41 -6.25 4.76 -21.82
CA ARG A 41 -7.47 5.44 -22.29
C ARG A 41 -7.46 6.94 -22.01
N ALA A 42 -7.01 7.36 -20.82
CA ALA A 42 -6.96 8.76 -20.42
C ALA A 42 -5.93 9.58 -21.21
N LEU A 43 -4.82 8.94 -21.64
CA LEU A 43 -3.82 9.55 -22.52
C LEU A 43 -4.35 9.79 -23.95
N GLY A 44 -5.51 9.24 -24.30
CA GLY A 44 -6.14 9.39 -25.60
C GLY A 44 -5.56 8.47 -26.67
N SER A 45 -6.10 8.58 -27.90
CA SER A 45 -5.78 7.64 -28.98
C SER A 45 -4.37 7.77 -29.55
N THR A 46 -3.63 8.84 -29.22
CA THR A 46 -2.27 9.05 -29.75
C THR A 46 -1.45 10.04 -28.90
N PRO A 47 -1.11 9.73 -27.64
CA PRO A 47 -0.14 10.53 -26.90
C PRO A 47 1.18 10.57 -27.68
N THR A 48 1.81 11.74 -27.72
CA THR A 48 3.11 11.88 -28.37
C THR A 48 4.18 11.06 -27.65
N HIS A 49 5.25 10.67 -28.33
CA HIS A 49 6.38 9.99 -27.70
C HIS A 49 6.96 10.77 -26.52
N ALA A 50 6.96 12.11 -26.60
CA ALA A 50 7.43 12.97 -25.53
C ALA A 50 6.50 12.93 -24.30
N GLU A 51 5.18 12.90 -24.50
CA GLU A 51 4.21 12.76 -23.40
C GLU A 51 4.34 11.39 -22.74
N GLN A 52 4.38 10.31 -23.53
CA GLN A 52 4.59 8.95 -23.00
C GLN A 52 5.90 8.84 -22.22
N ALA A 53 7.02 9.33 -22.76
CA ALA A 53 8.29 9.37 -22.06
C ALA A 53 8.18 10.12 -20.73
N ARG A 54 7.50 11.28 -20.72
CA ARG A 54 7.30 12.05 -19.50
C ARG A 54 6.50 11.29 -18.43
N TYR A 55 5.45 10.55 -18.79
CA TYR A 55 4.71 9.74 -17.81
C TYR A 55 5.54 8.58 -17.29
N ARG A 56 6.27 7.88 -18.16
CA ARG A 56 7.19 6.79 -17.78
C ARG A 56 8.32 7.24 -16.88
N GLU A 57 8.77 8.48 -17.03
CA GLU A 57 9.87 9.03 -16.24
C GLU A 57 9.39 9.69 -14.94
N ARG A 58 8.10 9.99 -14.78
CA ARG A 58 7.62 10.85 -13.67
C ARG A 58 6.41 10.33 -12.92
N CYS A 59 5.78 9.28 -13.38
CA CYS A 59 4.56 8.76 -12.76
C CYS A 59 4.74 7.27 -12.48
N SER A 60 4.46 6.85 -11.24
CA SER A 60 4.47 5.44 -10.86
C SER A 60 3.18 5.04 -10.12
N PHE A 61 2.81 3.76 -10.17
CA PHE A 61 1.62 3.23 -9.50
C PHE A 61 1.95 2.02 -8.63
N HIS A 62 1.64 2.06 -7.34
CA HIS A 62 1.97 1.00 -6.42
C HIS A 62 0.75 0.44 -5.72
N LEU A 63 0.87 -0.80 -5.26
CA LEU A 63 -0.12 -1.46 -4.43
C LEU A 63 0.42 -1.55 -3.00
N LEU A 64 -0.46 -1.44 -2.01
CA LEU A 64 -0.19 -1.82 -0.62
C LEU A 64 -1.02 -3.05 -0.30
N CYS A 65 -0.39 -4.13 0.18
CA CYS A 65 -0.99 -5.47 0.20
C CYS A 65 -1.01 -6.10 1.61
N PRO A 66 -2.05 -6.90 1.94
CA PRO A 66 -3.37 -6.95 1.30
C PRO A 66 -4.23 -5.74 1.68
N MET A 67 -3.62 -4.78 2.37
CA MET A 67 -4.23 -3.56 2.86
C MET A 67 -3.13 -2.71 3.47
N VAL A 68 -3.23 -1.39 3.45
CA VAL A 68 -2.26 -0.48 4.06
C VAL A 68 -2.13 -0.72 5.57
N GLU A 69 -3.21 -1.12 6.24
CA GLU A 69 -3.18 -1.46 7.66
C GLU A 69 -2.23 -2.62 7.98
N ALA A 70 -1.93 -3.51 7.03
CA ALA A 70 -1.02 -4.63 7.26
C ALA A 70 0.37 -4.16 7.71
N TYR A 71 0.85 -3.03 7.16
CA TYR A 71 2.17 -2.50 7.50
C TYR A 71 2.23 -1.91 8.91
N PHE A 72 1.09 -1.52 9.52
CA PHE A 72 1.06 -1.03 10.89
C PHE A 72 1.49 -2.11 11.89
N TYR A 73 1.28 -3.38 11.58
CA TYR A 73 1.69 -4.49 12.43
C TYR A 73 3.21 -4.73 12.43
N GLY A 74 3.93 -4.14 11.48
CA GLY A 74 5.40 -4.08 11.49
C GLY A 74 5.95 -3.09 12.51
N GLU A 75 5.15 -2.12 12.97
CA GLU A 75 5.55 -1.11 13.93
C GLU A 75 4.50 -1.01 15.06
N PRO A 76 4.70 -1.64 16.24
CA PRO A 76 3.70 -1.65 17.32
C PRO A 76 3.21 -0.26 17.74
N ALA A 77 4.05 0.77 17.67
CA ALA A 77 3.66 2.14 17.96
C ALA A 77 2.69 2.72 16.90
N ALA A 78 2.70 2.24 15.65
CA ALA A 78 1.72 2.60 14.63
C ALA A 78 0.31 2.13 15.00
N LEU A 79 0.19 0.94 15.60
CA LEU A 79 -1.10 0.44 16.08
C LEU A 79 -1.67 1.34 17.18
N THR A 80 -0.83 1.76 18.13
CA THR A 80 -1.24 2.73 19.16
C THR A 80 -1.70 4.05 18.55
N ARG A 81 -0.99 4.59 17.54
CA ARG A 81 -1.42 5.79 16.81
C ARG A 81 -2.73 5.59 16.06
N ALA A 82 -2.96 4.40 15.53
CA ALA A 82 -4.22 4.03 14.88
C ALA A 82 -5.38 3.82 15.89
N GLY A 83 -5.11 3.84 17.19
CA GLY A 83 -6.11 3.73 18.26
C GLY A 83 -6.25 2.33 18.87
N ALA A 84 -5.30 1.43 18.64
CA ALA A 84 -5.29 0.13 19.32
C ALA A 84 -5.04 0.29 20.83
N HIS A 85 -5.85 -0.41 21.64
CA HIS A 85 -5.72 -0.45 23.10
C HIS A 85 -4.98 -1.70 23.60
N ALA A 86 -4.73 -2.66 22.72
CA ALA A 86 -4.05 -3.92 23.02
C ALA A 86 -2.91 -4.19 22.01
N PRO A 87 -1.84 -4.89 22.42
CA PRO A 87 -0.82 -5.34 21.49
C PRO A 87 -1.40 -6.33 20.49
N ALA A 88 -0.98 -6.23 19.23
CA ALA A 88 -1.37 -7.19 18.20
C ALA A 88 -0.62 -8.52 18.36
N LEU A 89 -1.33 -9.61 18.09
CA LEU A 89 -0.78 -10.95 17.97
C LEU A 89 -0.97 -11.41 16.52
N VAL A 90 0.09 -11.30 15.72
CA VAL A 90 0.16 -11.78 14.33
C VAL A 90 1.04 -13.02 14.24
N VAL A 91 0.76 -13.90 13.29
CA VAL A 91 1.56 -15.11 13.05
C VAL A 91 2.93 -14.70 12.53
N GLN A 92 3.97 -14.91 13.32
CA GLN A 92 5.33 -14.40 13.04
C GLN A 92 6.02 -15.05 11.84
N THR A 93 5.55 -16.23 11.40
CA THR A 93 6.07 -16.91 10.21
C THR A 93 5.50 -16.35 8.91
N GLU A 94 4.46 -15.52 8.97
CA GLU A 94 3.83 -14.92 7.80
C GLU A 94 4.36 -13.51 7.57
N HIS A 95 4.56 -13.17 6.30
CA HIS A 95 4.90 -11.80 5.91
C HIS A 95 3.69 -10.86 6.10
N LEU A 96 3.94 -9.57 6.37
CA LEU A 96 2.83 -8.60 6.48
C LEU A 96 1.99 -8.53 5.20
N GLU A 97 2.58 -8.70 4.01
CA GLU A 97 1.83 -8.72 2.74
C GLU A 97 0.97 -9.98 2.55
N ALA A 98 1.15 -11.00 3.39
CA ALA A 98 0.30 -12.19 3.49
C ALA A 98 -0.61 -12.17 4.74
N PHE A 99 -0.53 -11.11 5.55
CA PHE A 99 -1.14 -10.85 6.86
C PHE A 99 -1.99 -12.00 7.44
N LEU A 100 -1.62 -12.45 8.64
CA LEU A 100 -2.41 -13.42 9.39
C LEU A 100 -2.46 -13.09 10.89
N ALA A 101 -3.67 -12.85 11.40
CA ALA A 101 -3.92 -12.69 12.82
C ALA A 101 -3.75 -14.05 13.54
N GLY A 102 -3.04 -14.04 14.67
CA GLY A 102 -2.83 -15.20 15.55
C GLY A 102 -3.56 -15.08 16.89
N ASP A 103 -4.45 -14.11 17.04
CA ASP A 103 -5.12 -13.78 18.29
C ASP A 103 -6.39 -14.61 18.52
N MET A 104 -6.35 -15.54 19.47
CA MET A 104 -7.50 -16.40 19.76
C MET A 104 -8.72 -15.63 20.30
N ALA A 105 -8.54 -14.51 21.00
CA ALA A 105 -9.66 -13.69 21.46
C ALA A 105 -10.39 -13.03 20.26
N TYR A 106 -9.65 -12.76 19.20
CA TYR A 106 -10.20 -12.31 17.93
C TYR A 106 -10.75 -13.45 17.07
N LEU A 107 -10.16 -14.65 17.09
CA LEU A 107 -10.51 -15.76 16.18
C LEU A 107 -11.61 -16.69 16.71
N VAL A 108 -11.76 -16.85 18.03
CA VAL A 108 -12.73 -17.77 18.64
C VAL A 108 -14.20 -17.31 18.50
N PRO A 109 -14.56 -16.03 18.69
CA PRO A 109 -15.96 -15.62 18.62
C PRO A 109 -16.60 -16.01 17.27
N PRO A 110 -17.87 -16.45 17.20
CA PRO A 110 -18.44 -16.82 15.91
C PRO A 110 -18.55 -15.59 15.00
N ASP A 111 -18.57 -15.82 13.69
CA ASP A 111 -18.90 -14.74 12.75
C ASP A 111 -20.32 -14.23 13.04
N GLU A 112 -20.48 -12.92 13.00
CA GLU A 112 -21.73 -12.23 13.31
C GLU A 112 -21.99 -11.15 12.25
N PRO A 113 -22.94 -11.37 11.34
CA PRO A 113 -23.34 -10.37 10.36
C PRO A 113 -23.73 -9.06 11.06
N GLY A 114 -23.13 -7.94 10.65
CA GLY A 114 -23.38 -6.62 11.23
C GLY A 114 -22.37 -6.18 12.30
N HIS A 115 -21.50 -7.06 12.79
CA HIS A 115 -20.38 -6.66 13.63
C HIS A 115 -19.13 -6.43 12.78
N ALA A 116 -18.65 -5.18 12.70
CA ALA A 116 -17.68 -4.71 11.70
C ALA A 116 -16.31 -5.46 11.64
N TRP A 117 -15.98 -6.26 12.66
CA TRP A 117 -14.78 -7.12 12.68
C TRP A 117 -15.07 -8.63 12.72
N ARG A 118 -16.29 -9.09 13.05
CA ARG A 118 -16.67 -10.52 13.13
C ARG A 118 -17.31 -10.99 11.83
N SER A 119 -16.58 -10.92 10.74
CA SER A 119 -17.07 -11.35 9.42
C SER A 119 -16.19 -12.46 8.84
N PRO A 120 -16.69 -13.31 7.93
CA PRO A 120 -15.90 -14.40 7.35
C PRO A 120 -14.56 -13.94 6.78
N GLY A 121 -13.52 -14.75 6.97
CA GLY A 121 -12.16 -14.46 6.49
C GLY A 121 -11.39 -13.43 7.34
N ARG A 122 -11.91 -13.03 8.51
CA ARG A 122 -11.29 -11.98 9.34
C ARG A 122 -9.85 -12.27 9.79
N ALA A 123 -9.42 -13.53 9.83
CA ALA A 123 -8.04 -13.90 10.15
C ALA A 123 -7.02 -13.24 9.21
N LYS A 124 -7.38 -13.06 7.93
CA LYS A 124 -6.53 -12.45 6.90
C LYS A 124 -6.78 -10.95 6.70
N HIS A 125 -7.65 -10.33 7.50
CA HIS A 125 -8.12 -8.97 7.25
C HIS A 125 -7.53 -7.97 8.25
N PRO A 126 -6.46 -7.23 7.90
CA PRO A 126 -5.73 -6.38 8.84
C PRO A 126 -6.59 -5.24 9.39
N LYS A 127 -7.44 -4.62 8.56
CA LYS A 127 -8.39 -3.57 9.00
C LYS A 127 -9.43 -4.09 10.00
N ARG A 128 -9.93 -5.34 9.85
CA ARG A 128 -10.85 -5.94 10.82
C ARG A 128 -10.14 -6.26 12.13
N TYR A 129 -8.91 -6.77 12.08
CA TYR A 129 -8.17 -7.03 13.31
C TYR A 129 -7.84 -5.73 14.05
N LEU A 130 -7.51 -4.66 13.33
CA LEU A 130 -7.28 -3.33 13.92
C LEU A 130 -8.56 -2.78 14.58
N ARG A 131 -9.72 -2.97 13.95
CA ARG A 131 -11.01 -2.61 14.56
C ARG A 131 -11.30 -3.37 15.85
N PHE A 132 -10.87 -4.63 15.96
CA PHE A 132 -10.96 -5.40 17.20
C PHE A 132 -10.03 -4.83 18.28
N LEU A 133 -8.77 -4.55 17.93
CA LEU A 133 -7.77 -4.00 18.86
C LEU A 133 -8.11 -2.58 19.34
N ALA A 134 -8.86 -1.82 18.53
CA ALA A 134 -9.30 -0.47 18.86
C ALA A 134 -10.57 -0.42 19.72
N MET A 135 -11.15 -1.55 20.12
CA MET A 135 -12.31 -1.55 21.01
C MET A 135 -11.96 -1.11 22.45
N PRO A 136 -12.85 -0.37 23.14
CA PRO A 136 -14.25 -0.07 22.79
C PRO A 136 -14.43 1.10 21.81
N ASP A 137 -13.37 1.84 21.52
CA ASP A 137 -13.41 2.91 20.53
C ASP A 137 -13.58 2.34 19.11
N ARG A 138 -13.83 3.23 18.14
CA ARG A 138 -13.90 2.86 16.73
C ARG A 138 -12.64 3.32 16.04
N TYR A 139 -11.94 2.40 15.38
CA TYR A 139 -10.92 2.76 14.40
C TYR A 139 -11.53 3.68 13.34
N GLN A 140 -10.99 4.89 13.22
CA GLN A 140 -11.40 5.89 12.23
C GLN A 140 -10.35 5.96 11.14
N GLU A 141 -10.56 5.23 10.05
CA GLU A 141 -9.62 5.09 8.93
C GLU A 141 -9.06 6.43 8.42
N ALA A 142 -9.94 7.42 8.19
CA ALA A 142 -9.55 8.73 7.68
C ALA A 142 -8.63 9.54 8.62
N LYS A 143 -8.64 9.24 9.93
CA LYS A 143 -7.81 9.93 10.93
C LYS A 143 -6.71 9.01 11.45
N GLY A 144 -7.07 7.92 12.13
CA GLY A 144 -6.15 6.98 12.72
C GLY A 144 -5.27 6.27 11.68
N GLY A 145 -5.84 5.87 10.55
CA GLY A 145 -5.07 5.26 9.45
C GLY A 145 -4.08 6.25 8.83
N ARG A 146 -4.54 7.48 8.56
CA ARG A 146 -3.70 8.56 8.04
C ARG A 146 -2.53 8.90 8.99
N ASP A 147 -2.83 9.08 10.27
CA ASP A 147 -1.84 9.47 11.27
C ASP A 147 -0.82 8.33 11.50
N ALA A 148 -1.28 7.07 11.50
CA ALA A 148 -0.40 5.91 11.60
C ALA A 148 0.54 5.81 10.40
N LEU A 149 0.01 5.94 9.17
CA LEU A 149 0.78 5.85 7.93
C LEU A 149 1.77 7.01 7.77
N ALA A 150 1.35 8.24 8.08
CA ALA A 150 2.16 9.45 7.90
C ALA A 150 3.44 9.45 8.74
N THR A 151 3.45 8.73 9.87
CA THR A 151 4.61 8.62 10.76
C THR A 151 5.07 7.18 10.92
N LEU A 152 4.70 6.28 10.00
CA LEU A 152 5.09 4.87 10.02
C LEU A 152 6.62 4.76 9.88
N ASP A 153 7.28 4.09 10.82
CA ASP A 153 8.69 3.79 10.75
C ASP A 153 8.92 2.60 9.81
N TRP A 154 9.01 2.91 8.52
CA TRP A 154 9.26 1.92 7.48
C TRP A 154 10.55 1.12 7.70
N ARG A 155 11.59 1.69 8.35
CA ARG A 155 12.79 0.90 8.68
C ARG A 155 12.45 -0.22 9.64
N GLN A 156 11.72 0.09 10.71
CA GLN A 156 11.26 -0.93 11.64
C GLN A 156 10.38 -1.99 10.94
N VAL A 157 9.50 -1.56 10.03
CA VAL A 157 8.64 -2.49 9.26
C VAL A 157 9.47 -3.46 8.42
N PHE A 158 10.45 -2.96 7.66
CA PHE A 158 11.33 -3.80 6.84
C PHE A 158 12.29 -4.67 7.67
N ASP A 159 12.86 -4.15 8.75
CA ASP A 159 13.80 -4.88 9.61
C ASP A 159 13.16 -6.10 10.28
N ARG A 160 11.86 -6.03 10.56
CA ARG A 160 11.09 -7.14 11.15
C ARG A 160 10.52 -8.12 10.13
N GLN A 161 10.71 -7.85 8.83
CA GLN A 161 10.09 -8.61 7.74
C GLN A 161 11.08 -8.98 6.60
N PRO A 162 12.30 -9.50 6.89
CA PRO A 162 13.26 -9.79 5.84
C PRO A 162 12.98 -11.11 5.11
N PRO A 163 13.31 -11.19 3.81
CA PRO A 163 12.78 -10.39 2.70
C PRO A 163 11.37 -10.88 2.29
N GLY A 164 10.40 -9.98 2.14
CA GLY A 164 9.05 -10.37 1.68
C GLY A 164 8.02 -9.26 1.49
N LEU A 165 8.36 -7.99 1.75
CA LEU A 165 7.47 -6.84 1.52
C LEU A 165 7.65 -6.30 0.09
N GLY A 166 7.40 -7.16 -0.91
CA GLY A 166 7.76 -6.87 -2.29
C GLY A 166 6.91 -5.77 -2.95
N PHE A 167 5.65 -5.57 -2.52
CA PHE A 167 4.84 -4.45 -2.99
C PHE A 167 5.32 -3.12 -2.40
N ALA A 168 5.57 -3.07 -1.09
CA ALA A 168 6.13 -1.88 -0.46
C ALA A 168 7.54 -1.57 -0.98
N LEU A 169 8.37 -2.59 -1.22
CA LEU A 169 9.72 -2.40 -1.75
C LEU A 169 9.69 -1.70 -3.11
N ALA A 170 8.78 -2.11 -4.01
CA ALA A 170 8.64 -1.48 -5.32
C ALA A 170 8.34 0.03 -5.22
N LEU A 171 7.50 0.44 -4.26
CA LEU A 171 7.24 1.85 -3.96
C LEU A 171 8.50 2.58 -3.53
N PHE A 172 9.27 1.99 -2.61
CA PHE A 172 10.49 2.63 -2.11
C PHE A 172 11.62 2.67 -3.13
N GLU A 173 11.71 1.69 -4.04
CA GLU A 173 12.65 1.72 -5.15
C GLU A 173 12.36 2.89 -6.09
N ASP A 174 11.11 3.08 -6.50
CA ASP A 174 10.75 4.21 -7.36
C ASP A 174 10.81 5.56 -6.64
N LEU A 175 10.46 5.64 -5.35
CA LEU A 175 10.66 6.85 -4.55
C LEU A 175 12.14 7.23 -4.44
N ALA A 176 13.01 6.25 -4.17
CA ALA A 176 14.44 6.48 -4.02
C ALA A 176 15.07 6.94 -5.34
N ASP A 177 14.71 6.30 -6.46
CA ASP A 177 15.13 6.71 -7.80
C ASP A 177 14.64 8.12 -8.15
N ALA A 178 13.37 8.45 -7.87
CA ALA A 178 12.80 9.76 -8.14
C ALA A 178 13.51 10.92 -7.41
N ILE A 179 14.10 10.65 -6.24
CA ILE A 179 14.87 11.63 -5.47
C ILE A 179 16.39 11.47 -5.63
N GLY A 180 16.85 10.53 -6.46
CA GLY A 180 18.26 10.32 -6.78
C GLY A 180 19.09 9.73 -5.64
N VAL A 181 18.51 8.88 -4.79
CA VAL A 181 19.21 8.19 -3.70
C VAL A 181 19.09 6.68 -3.84
N PRO A 182 20.01 5.88 -3.28
CA PRO A 182 19.83 4.43 -3.21
C PRO A 182 18.64 4.02 -2.34
N CYS A 183 17.88 3.01 -2.75
CA CYS A 183 16.84 2.42 -1.91
C CYS A 183 17.49 1.85 -0.62
N PRO A 184 17.02 2.24 0.58
CA PRO A 184 17.63 1.80 1.84
C PRO A 184 17.23 0.37 2.22
N PHE A 185 16.25 -0.21 1.53
CA PHE A 185 15.67 -1.52 1.84
C PHE A 185 16.20 -2.58 0.87
N ARG A 186 16.24 -3.83 1.34
CA ARG A 186 16.70 -4.99 0.57
C ARG A 186 15.55 -5.95 0.31
N GLY A 187 15.60 -6.65 -0.81
CA GLY A 187 14.64 -7.68 -1.16
C GLY A 187 14.43 -7.76 -2.67
N GLU A 188 13.31 -8.36 -3.08
CA GLU A 188 12.88 -8.43 -4.46
C GLU A 188 11.48 -7.80 -4.56
N ALA A 189 11.32 -6.83 -5.45
CA ALA A 189 10.05 -6.19 -5.71
C ALA A 189 9.07 -7.16 -6.40
N ARG A 190 7.77 -7.02 -6.11
CA ARG A 190 6.74 -7.78 -6.83
C ARG A 190 6.69 -7.36 -8.30
N SER A 191 6.75 -8.34 -9.19
CA SER A 191 6.79 -8.13 -10.66
C SER A 191 5.64 -7.29 -11.21
N GLU A 192 4.50 -7.30 -10.53
CA GLU A 192 3.27 -6.60 -10.88
C GLU A 192 3.42 -5.09 -10.77
N THR A 193 4.29 -4.62 -9.88
CA THR A 193 4.56 -3.21 -9.62
C THR A 193 6.05 -2.87 -9.64
N ALA A 194 6.91 -3.77 -10.10
CA ALA A 194 8.33 -3.52 -10.32
C ALA A 194 8.53 -2.63 -11.55
N ARG A 195 9.59 -1.82 -11.54
CA ARG A 195 9.94 -0.92 -12.65
C ARG A 195 10.07 -1.65 -13.99
N ARG A 196 9.58 -1.02 -15.06
CA ARG A 196 9.57 -1.58 -16.43
C ARG A 196 10.18 -0.59 -17.42
N VAL A 197 11.03 -1.09 -18.31
CA VAL A 197 11.69 -0.27 -19.35
C VAL A 197 10.67 0.28 -20.36
N ASP A 198 9.62 -0.49 -20.61
CA ASP A 198 8.58 -0.25 -21.60
C ASP A 198 7.19 -0.02 -20.98
N GLY A 199 7.12 0.27 -19.67
CA GLY A 199 5.86 0.57 -18.99
C GLY A 199 5.14 1.79 -19.57
N VAL A 200 3.84 1.89 -19.40
CA VAL A 200 3.00 3.09 -19.53
C VAL A 200 3.32 4.11 -18.42
N LEU A 201 3.50 3.62 -17.18
CA LEU A 201 4.07 4.38 -16.06
C LEU A 201 5.49 3.84 -15.77
N CYS A 202 6.20 4.37 -14.77
CA CYS A 202 7.51 3.83 -14.35
C CYS A 202 7.49 2.30 -14.18
N ASN A 203 6.36 1.76 -13.70
CA ASN A 203 6.24 0.36 -13.33
C ASN A 203 5.00 -0.38 -13.87
N LEU A 204 4.06 0.31 -14.53
CA LEU A 204 2.89 -0.32 -15.18
C LEU A 204 3.13 -0.51 -16.64
#